data_AF-A0A183G463-F1
#
_entry.id   AF-A0A183G463-F1
#
_cell.length_a   1.000
_cell.length_b   1.000
_cell.length_c   1.000
_cell.angle_alpha   90.00
_cell.angle_beta   90.00
_cell.angle_gamma   90.00
#
_symmetry.space_group_name_H-M   'P 1'
#
loop_
_entity.id
_entity.type
_entity.pdbx_description
1 polymer ?
#
loop_
_entity_poly.entity_id
_entity_poly.type
_entity_poly.pdbx_seq_one_letter_code
_entity_poly.pdbx_strand_id
1 'polypeptide(L)'
;MRSLLLLAVLATACSALVIPPARNNVIECEMCRIAVRVAAPDLGKETVVIEKDVDSECKKELKNPLLDRECEKYVNEHMDPIIHELESGTAPKDVCTKLHGC
;
A
#
# COMPACT_ATOMS: atom_id res chain seq x y z
N MET A 1 53.98 -17.30 10.00
CA MET A 1 52.76 -17.78 9.31
C MET A 1 51.68 -18.22 10.31
N ARG A 2 51.33 -17.37 11.29
CA ARG A 2 50.27 -17.64 12.30
C ARG A 2 49.43 -16.38 12.58
N SER A 3 50.06 -15.20 12.53
CA SER A 3 49.32 -13.91 12.59
C SER A 3 48.51 -13.54 11.34
N LEU A 4 48.68 -14.23 10.20
CA LEU A 4 47.93 -13.92 8.97
C LEU A 4 46.55 -14.60 8.92
N LEU A 5 46.27 -15.53 9.84
CA LEU A 5 45.00 -16.27 9.89
C LEU A 5 43.93 -15.60 10.77
N LEU A 6 44.28 -14.54 11.50
CA LEU A 6 43.36 -13.87 12.44
C LEU A 6 42.65 -12.65 11.86
N LEU A 7 43.02 -12.21 10.65
CA LEU A 7 42.40 -11.04 10.00
C LEU A 7 41.16 -11.39 9.15
N ALA A 8 40.78 -12.67 9.05
CA ALA A 8 39.65 -13.11 8.22
C ALA A 8 38.29 -13.18 8.97
N VAL A 9 38.24 -12.91 10.27
CA VAL A 9 37.03 -13.18 11.10
C VAL A 9 36.18 -11.93 11.40
N LEU A 10 36.60 -10.72 11.04
CA LEU A 10 35.84 -9.49 11.35
C LEU A 10 35.03 -8.91 10.18
N ALA A 11 34.94 -9.60 9.04
CA ALA A 11 34.25 -9.08 7.84
C ALA A 11 32.83 -9.63 7.60
N THR A 12 32.24 -10.38 8.53
CA THR A 12 30.97 -11.07 8.26
C THR A 12 29.96 -10.95 9.40
N ALA A 13 29.40 -9.75 9.58
CA ALA A 13 28.09 -9.57 10.22
C ALA A 13 27.51 -8.17 9.98
N CYS A 14 27.60 -7.66 8.75
CA CYS A 14 26.72 -6.59 8.28
C CYS A 14 25.82 -7.13 7.17
N SER A 15 25.14 -8.24 7.45
CA SER A 15 23.87 -8.50 6.78
C SER A 15 22.89 -7.51 7.37
N ALA A 16 22.92 -6.27 6.89
CA ALA A 16 21.70 -5.48 6.87
C ALA A 16 20.68 -6.38 6.15
N LEU A 17 19.74 -6.95 6.92
CA LEU A 17 18.52 -7.46 6.34
C LEU A 17 17.85 -6.23 5.73
N VAL A 18 18.23 -5.92 4.48
CA VAL A 18 17.43 -5.08 3.60
C VAL A 18 16.15 -5.89 3.45
N ILE A 19 15.19 -5.63 4.33
CA ILE A 19 13.84 -6.14 4.20
C ILE A 19 13.42 -5.65 2.80
N PRO A 20 13.17 -6.57 1.85
CA PRO A 20 12.87 -6.14 0.51
C PRO A 20 11.61 -5.24 0.58
N PRO A 21 11.56 -4.14 -0.18
CA PRO A 21 10.38 -3.25 -0.25
C PRO A 21 9.10 -3.97 -0.71
N ALA A 22 9.21 -5.25 -1.07
CA ALA A 22 8.17 -6.14 -1.56
C ALA A 22 7.12 -6.60 -0.52
N ARG A 23 7.13 -6.15 0.74
CA ARG A 23 6.02 -6.41 1.68
C ARG A 23 5.05 -5.25 1.81
N ASN A 24 5.57 -4.02 1.86
CA ASN A 24 4.72 -2.83 1.95
C ASN A 24 3.88 -2.68 0.68
N ASN A 25 4.47 -2.95 -0.48
CA ASN A 25 3.76 -2.87 -1.76
C ASN A 25 2.60 -3.87 -1.88
N VAL A 26 2.59 -5.01 -1.18
CA VAL A 26 1.49 -5.99 -1.31
C VAL A 26 0.25 -5.50 -0.58
N ILE A 27 0.42 -5.02 0.66
CA ILE A 27 -0.70 -4.51 1.45
C ILE A 27 -1.23 -3.21 0.84
N GLU A 28 -0.33 -2.31 0.44
CA GLU A 28 -0.66 -1.06 -0.24
C GLU A 28 -1.37 -1.31 -1.57
N CYS A 29 -0.89 -2.29 -2.37
CA CYS A 29 -1.56 -2.68 -3.61
C CYS A 29 -2.97 -3.24 -3.35
N GLU A 30 -3.15 -4.01 -2.29
CA GLU A 30 -4.46 -4.55 -1.95
C GLU A 30 -5.43 -3.46 -1.47
N MET A 31 -4.98 -2.55 -0.61
CA MET A 31 -5.77 -1.39 -0.18
C MET A 31 -6.14 -0.49 -1.37
N CYS A 32 -5.21 -0.27 -2.30
CA CYS A 32 -5.51 0.44 -3.54
C CYS A 32 -6.59 -0.25 -4.36
N ARG A 33 -6.49 -1.57 -4.53
CA ARG A 33 -7.50 -2.34 -5.29
C ARG A 33 -8.86 -2.30 -4.64
N ILE A 34 -8.93 -2.33 -3.30
CA ILE A 34 -10.19 -2.15 -2.55
C ILE A 34 -10.74 -0.75 -2.80
N ALA A 35 -9.90 0.28 -2.61
CA ALA A 35 -10.27 1.68 -2.80
C ALA A 35 -10.83 1.93 -4.20
N VAL A 36 -10.12 1.51 -5.24
CA VAL A 36 -10.57 1.68 -6.63
C VAL A 36 -11.86 0.93 -6.92
N ARG A 37 -12.00 -0.31 -6.42
CA ARG A 37 -13.21 -1.14 -6.62
C ARG A 37 -14.45 -0.50 -6.01
N VAL A 38 -14.31 0.10 -4.84
CA VAL A 38 -15.39 0.77 -4.11
C VAL A 38 -15.67 2.16 -4.68
N ALA A 39 -14.63 2.92 -5.04
CA ALA A 39 -14.78 4.29 -5.55
C ALA A 39 -15.32 4.38 -6.98
N ALA A 40 -14.91 3.47 -7.87
CA ALA A 40 -15.30 3.51 -9.28
C ALA A 40 -16.82 3.53 -9.54
N PRO A 41 -17.67 2.72 -8.88
CA PRO A 41 -19.12 2.81 -9.05
C PRO A 41 -19.75 4.05 -8.38
N ASP A 42 -19.00 4.71 -7.50
CA ASP A 42 -19.49 5.79 -6.62
C ASP A 42 -19.02 7.19 -7.05
N LEU A 43 -18.34 7.29 -8.19
CA LEU A 43 -17.95 8.57 -8.78
C LEU A 43 -19.16 9.50 -8.94
N GLY A 44 -19.00 10.75 -8.50
CA GLY A 44 -20.06 11.75 -8.47
C GLY A 44 -20.84 11.83 -7.15
N LYS A 45 -20.60 10.91 -6.20
CA LYS A 45 -20.97 11.13 -4.80
C LYS A 45 -20.00 12.11 -4.13
N GLU A 46 -20.37 12.60 -2.94
CA GLU A 46 -19.45 13.38 -2.11
C GLU A 46 -18.23 12.53 -1.71
N THR A 47 -17.03 13.10 -1.83
CA THR A 47 -15.75 12.41 -1.50
C THR A 47 -15.78 11.76 -0.13
N VAL A 48 -16.33 12.45 0.88
CA VAL A 48 -16.43 11.93 2.26
C VAL A 48 -17.27 10.65 2.36
N VAL A 49 -18.26 10.47 1.48
CA VAL A 49 -19.07 9.25 1.42
C VAL A 49 -18.23 8.12 0.83
N ILE A 50 -17.50 8.38 -0.26
CA ILE A 50 -16.62 7.41 -0.90
C ILE A 50 -15.52 6.95 0.06
N GLU A 51 -14.85 7.89 0.74
CA GLU A 51 -13.82 7.61 1.74
C GLU A 51 -14.33 6.71 2.86
N LYS A 52 -15.52 7.00 3.38
CA LYS A 52 -16.15 6.20 4.44
C LYS A 52 -16.49 4.78 3.96
N ASP A 53 -16.98 4.64 2.73
CA ASP A 53 -17.31 3.35 2.14
C ASP A 53 -16.04 2.52 1.90
N VAL A 54 -14.95 3.15 1.46
CA VAL A 54 -13.64 2.52 1.31
C VAL A 54 -13.06 2.07 2.66
N ASP A 55 -13.06 2.93 3.67
CA ASP A 55 -12.58 2.60 5.02
C ASP A 55 -13.33 1.40 5.61
N SER A 56 -14.67 1.42 5.48
CA SER A 56 -15.54 0.34 5.94
C SER A 56 -15.23 -0.99 5.25
N GLU A 57 -15.12 -0.98 3.91
CA GLU A 57 -14.84 -2.22 3.17
C GLU A 57 -13.41 -2.72 3.40
N CYS A 58 -12.43 -1.82 3.51
CA CYS A 58 -11.05 -2.16 3.84
C CYS A 58 -10.94 -2.90 5.19
N LYS A 59 -11.53 -2.35 6.26
CA LYS A 59 -11.57 -2.99 7.59
C LYS A 59 -12.24 -4.36 7.56
N LYS A 60 -13.35 -4.46 6.82
CA LYS A 60 -14.12 -5.70 6.68
C LYS A 60 -13.37 -6.80 5.91
N GLU A 61 -12.62 -6.44 4.87
CA GLU A 61 -11.86 -7.41 4.07
C GLU A 61 -10.57 -7.85 4.77
N LEU A 62 -9.85 -6.92 5.40
CA LEU A 62 -8.55 -7.21 6.02
C LEU A 62 -8.65 -7.90 7.39
N LYS A 63 -9.79 -7.75 8.11
CA LYS A 63 -10.13 -8.46 9.36
C LYS A 63 -8.99 -8.52 10.37
N ASN A 64 -8.21 -7.44 10.47
CA ASN A 64 -7.04 -7.36 11.34
C ASN A 64 -7.03 -5.99 12.03
N PRO A 65 -7.15 -5.93 13.37
CA PRO A 65 -7.15 -4.67 14.11
C PRO A 65 -5.93 -3.77 13.87
N LEU A 66 -4.78 -4.35 13.51
CA LEU A 66 -3.59 -3.58 13.15
C LEU A 66 -3.75 -2.88 11.79
N LEU A 67 -4.50 -3.47 10.87
CA LEU A 67 -4.77 -2.93 9.54
C LEU A 67 -5.97 -1.98 9.54
N ASP A 68 -6.85 -2.03 10.55
CA ASP A 68 -7.97 -1.08 10.64
C ASP A 68 -7.50 0.38 10.67
N ARG A 69 -6.42 0.66 11.42
CA ARG A 69 -5.80 2.00 11.43
C ARG A 69 -5.08 2.33 10.13
N GLU A 70 -4.52 1.33 9.47
CA GLU A 70 -3.89 1.53 8.16
C GLU A 70 -4.93 1.79 7.07
N CYS A 71 -6.13 1.21 7.15
CA CYS A 71 -7.25 1.57 6.27
C CYS A 71 -7.63 3.04 6.42
N GLU A 72 -7.81 3.52 7.66
CA GLU A 72 -8.13 4.93 7.93
C GLU A 72 -7.05 5.85 7.38
N LYS A 73 -5.79 5.53 7.65
CA LYS A 73 -4.64 6.30 7.17
C LYS A 73 -4.58 6.29 5.64
N TYR A 74 -4.73 5.13 5.03
CA TYR A 74 -4.69 4.95 3.59
C TYR A 74 -5.76 5.80 2.91
N VAL A 75 -6.99 5.78 3.44
CA VAL A 75 -8.10 6.57 2.91
C VAL A 75 -7.76 8.06 2.91
N ASN A 76 -7.28 8.58 4.05
CA ASN A 76 -6.92 9.99 4.18
C ASN A 76 -5.74 10.42 3.28
N GLU A 77 -4.81 9.52 2.99
CA GLU A 77 -3.59 9.84 2.24
C GLU A 77 -3.73 9.60 0.73
N HIS A 78 -4.62 8.71 0.29
CA HIS A 78 -4.62 8.20 -1.08
C HIS A 78 -5.96 8.28 -1.84
N MET A 79 -7.08 8.62 -1.20
CA MET A 79 -8.37 8.63 -1.91
C MET A 79 -8.50 9.74 -2.96
N ASP A 80 -8.05 10.96 -2.66
CA ASP A 80 -8.07 12.07 -3.61
C ASP A 80 -7.38 11.74 -4.95
N PRO A 81 -6.12 11.25 -5.00
CA PRO A 81 -5.49 10.89 -6.27
C PRO A 81 -6.16 9.69 -6.96
N ILE A 82 -6.72 8.74 -6.21
CA ILE A 82 -7.46 7.60 -6.78
C ILE A 82 -8.73 8.08 -7.48
N ILE A 83 -9.51 8.94 -6.83
CA ILE A 83 -10.75 9.51 -7.39
C ILE A 83 -10.41 10.35 -8.62
N HIS A 84 -9.39 11.20 -8.54
CA HIS A 84 -8.95 12.01 -9.66
C HIS A 84 -8.59 11.16 -10.90
N GLU A 85 -7.86 10.06 -10.70
CA GLU A 85 -7.51 9.16 -11.79
C GLU A 85 -8.75 8.51 -12.42
N LEU A 86 -9.70 8.06 -11.60
CA LEU A 86 -10.96 7.49 -12.06
C LEU A 86 -11.82 8.52 -12.83
N GLU A 87 -11.91 9.76 -12.34
CA GLU A 87 -12.62 10.86 -13.00
C GLU A 87 -11.95 11.27 -14.32
N SER A 88 -10.62 11.16 -14.40
CA SER A 88 -9.86 11.42 -15.63
C SER A 88 -10.03 10.33 -16.70
N GLY A 89 -10.74 9.25 -16.38
CA GLY A 89 -11.03 8.14 -17.30
C GLY A 89 -9.99 7.02 -17.28
N THR A 90 -9.06 7.01 -16.31
CA THR A 90 -8.17 5.86 -16.12
C THR A 90 -9.00 4.63 -15.75
N ALA A 91 -8.80 3.51 -16.46
CA ALA A 91 -9.56 2.30 -16.18
C ALA A 91 -9.25 1.79 -14.77
N PRO A 92 -10.25 1.34 -13.98
CA PRO A 92 -10.05 0.93 -12.58
C PRO A 92 -8.90 -0.07 -12.37
N LYS A 93 -8.72 -1.02 -13.28
CA LYS A 93 -7.62 -2.01 -13.22
C LYS A 93 -6.22 -1.40 -13.33
N ASP A 94 -6.08 -0.22 -13.91
CA ASP A 94 -4.81 0.42 -14.24
C ASP A 94 -4.44 1.51 -13.21
N VAL A 95 -5.40 2.01 -12.42
CA VAL A 95 -5.21 3.11 -11.44
C VAL A 95 -4.09 2.79 -10.46
N CYS A 96 -4.10 1.62 -9.81
CA CYS A 96 -3.11 1.29 -8.79
C CYS A 96 -1.69 1.16 -9.34
N THR A 97 -1.55 0.68 -10.59
CA THR A 97 -0.24 0.63 -11.25
C THR A 97 0.24 2.03 -11.63
N LYS A 98 -0.68 2.87 -12.11
CA LYS A 98 -0.39 4.25 -12.50
C LYS A 98 0.01 5.11 -11.30
N LEU A 99 -0.61 4.89 -10.14
CA LEU A 99 -0.29 5.57 -8.88
C LEU A 99 0.87 4.92 -8.11
N HIS A 100 1.51 3.87 -8.66
CA HIS A 100 2.61 3.15 -8.03
C HIS A 100 2.27 2.48 -6.69
N GLY A 101 0.98 2.29 -6.38
CA GLY A 101 0.52 1.49 -5.24
C GLY A 101 0.61 -0.01 -5.53
N CYS A 102 0.67 -0.37 -6.82
CA CYS A 102 1.11 -1.64 -7.39
C CYS A 102 2.14 -1.32 -8.50
#